data_AF-A0A8T9Q006-F1
#
_entry.id   AF-A0A8T9Q006-F1
#
_cell.length_a   1.000
_cell.length_b   1.000
_cell.length_c   1.000
_cell.angle_alpha   90.00
_cell.angle_beta   90.00
_cell.angle_gamma   90.00
#
_symmetry.space_group_name_H-M   'P 1'
#
loop_
_entity.id
_entity.type
_entity.pdbx_description
1 polymer ?
#
loop_
_entity_poly.entity_id
_entity_poly.type
_entity_poly.pdbx_seq_one_letter_code
_entity_poly.pdbx_strand_id
1 'polypeptide(L)'
;MGNSFVRYAWPWLFGLLAAQAPAQSQHFTPRTVAGTVFVDQNGNGRREAAEAGVAGVLVSNGVEIVPTDTQGRYRLSTRPGRLVFVVKPRGYAPVRPEGWYYQPTTASRQTADFALRLAVEKNAHQVVLLGDIQAGSQDDLYHFNHLVTEELYDDPYAFALTLGDITFDELGVYPKTKASLAALGKPVYAVFGNHDQNYEVREAAYADSTYQRYFGPSYYALQYGRTHFIVLNDVACLGQKKYEGRVSSEQLTFLTNYLQHSDPSSCTCWPCTFPWPK
;
A
#
# COMPACT_ATOMS: atom_id res chain seq x y z
N MET A 1 -46.28 -20.87 46.09
CA MET A 1 -47.33 -21.12 45.08
C MET A 1 -47.42 -19.86 44.23
N GLY A 2 -47.10 -19.78 42.94
CA GLY A 2 -46.58 -20.71 41.95
C GLY A 2 -46.44 -19.90 40.65
N ASN A 3 -45.26 -20.02 40.03
CA ASN A 3 -44.83 -19.61 38.69
C ASN A 3 -45.82 -18.87 37.77
N SER A 4 -45.45 -17.65 37.35
CA SER A 4 -45.87 -17.13 36.06
C SER A 4 -44.99 -17.75 34.97
N PHE A 5 -45.56 -18.71 34.24
CA PHE A 5 -44.92 -19.40 33.13
C PHE A 5 -44.79 -18.48 31.91
N VAL A 6 -43.56 -18.38 31.42
CA VAL A 6 -43.23 -18.00 30.05
C VAL A 6 -43.91 -18.99 29.10
N ARG A 7 -44.72 -18.51 28.16
CA ARG A 7 -45.19 -19.29 27.02
C ARG A 7 -44.43 -18.85 25.77
N TYR A 8 -43.54 -19.73 25.31
CA TYR A 8 -43.00 -19.72 23.96
C TYR A 8 -44.14 -19.91 22.96
N ALA A 9 -44.15 -19.07 21.92
CA ALA A 9 -44.84 -19.34 20.67
C ALA A 9 -43.93 -18.88 19.53
N TRP A 10 -43.15 -19.81 18.97
CA TRP A 10 -42.71 -19.73 17.58
C TRP A 10 -43.94 -19.99 16.71
N PRO A 11 -44.18 -19.16 15.67
CA PRO A 11 -43.94 -19.70 14.34
C PRO A 11 -43.46 -18.67 13.30
N TRP A 12 -42.94 -19.22 12.19
CA TRP A 12 -42.67 -18.61 10.89
C TRP A 12 -41.29 -17.95 10.68
N LEU A 13 -40.26 -18.81 10.60
CA LEU A 13 -39.13 -18.56 9.70
C LEU A 13 -39.61 -18.84 8.26
N PHE A 14 -40.03 -17.81 7.52
CA PHE A 14 -40.04 -17.88 6.06
C PHE A 14 -38.67 -17.43 5.57
N GLY A 15 -37.91 -18.38 5.02
CA GLY A 15 -36.63 -18.13 4.40
C GLY A 15 -36.78 -17.17 3.22
N LEU A 16 -36.25 -15.96 3.35
CA LEU A 16 -35.82 -15.18 2.19
C LEU A 16 -34.50 -15.78 1.70
N LEU A 17 -34.58 -16.70 0.76
CA LEU A 17 -33.51 -16.89 -0.21
C LEU A 17 -33.43 -15.59 -1.02
N ALA A 18 -32.56 -14.68 -0.59
CA ALA A 18 -32.10 -13.60 -1.45
C ALA A 18 -31.34 -14.27 -2.60
N ALA A 19 -31.96 -14.33 -3.77
CA ALA A 19 -31.28 -14.67 -5.01
C ALA A 19 -30.15 -13.65 -5.19
N GLN A 20 -28.91 -14.08 -4.93
CA GLN A 20 -27.74 -13.29 -5.30
C GLN A 20 -27.74 -13.22 -6.82
N ALA A 21 -27.93 -12.02 -7.36
CA ALA A 21 -27.67 -11.76 -8.76
C ALA A 21 -26.22 -12.20 -9.05
N PRO A 22 -25.96 -12.92 -10.15
CA PRO A 22 -24.59 -13.29 -10.49
C PRO A 22 -23.76 -12.01 -10.60
N ALA A 23 -22.67 -11.93 -9.83
CA ALA A 23 -21.69 -10.88 -9.99
C ALA A 23 -21.27 -10.87 -11.46
N GLN A 24 -21.53 -9.76 -12.16
CA GLN A 24 -21.01 -9.59 -13.51
C GLN A 24 -19.49 -9.69 -13.44
N SER A 25 -18.94 -10.81 -13.90
CA SER A 25 -17.51 -10.95 -14.12
C SER A 25 -17.15 -9.95 -15.22
N GLN A 26 -16.61 -8.80 -14.83
CA GLN A 26 -15.96 -7.93 -15.79
C GLN A 26 -14.83 -8.73 -16.44
N HIS A 27 -15.04 -9.14 -17.69
CA HIS A 27 -14.03 -9.85 -18.48
C HIS A 27 -12.93 -8.85 -18.84
N PHE A 28 -11.93 -8.74 -17.97
CA PHE A 28 -10.72 -8.00 -18.28
C PHE A 28 -9.89 -8.81 -19.28
N THR A 29 -9.48 -8.19 -20.38
CA THR A 29 -8.43 -8.76 -21.23
C THR A 29 -7.18 -8.93 -20.36
N PRO A 30 -6.62 -10.14 -20.23
CA PRO A 30 -5.43 -10.36 -19.41
C PRO A 30 -4.30 -9.46 -19.89
N ARG A 31 -3.81 -8.58 -19.00
CA ARG A 31 -2.60 -7.78 -19.24
C ARG A 31 -1.46 -8.41 -18.46
N THR A 32 -0.28 -8.44 -19.04
CA THR A 32 0.92 -8.98 -18.40
C THR A 32 1.95 -7.88 -18.22
N VAL A 33 2.52 -7.82 -17.01
CA VAL A 33 3.71 -7.03 -16.71
C VAL A 33 4.84 -8.00 -16.41
N ALA A 34 5.97 -7.81 -17.06
CA ALA A 34 7.18 -8.56 -16.78
C ALA A 34 8.37 -7.62 -16.74
N GLY A 35 9.45 -8.03 -16.08
CA GLY A 35 10.67 -7.24 -16.06
C GLY A 35 11.66 -7.81 -15.09
N THR A 36 12.60 -6.98 -14.66
CA THR A 36 13.75 -7.39 -13.84
C THR A 36 13.89 -6.47 -12.64
N VAL A 37 14.09 -7.06 -11.47
CA VAL A 37 14.61 -6.35 -10.30
C VAL A 37 16.13 -6.49 -10.34
N PHE A 38 16.86 -5.38 -10.27
CA PHE A 38 18.32 -5.35 -10.44
C PHE A 38 18.99 -4.38 -9.46
N VAL A 39 20.28 -4.60 -9.21
CA VAL A 39 21.13 -3.67 -8.48
C VAL A 39 21.60 -2.59 -9.44
N ASP A 40 21.05 -1.39 -9.28
CA ASP A 40 21.44 -0.21 -10.02
C ASP A 40 22.67 0.41 -9.37
N GLN A 41 23.82 0.24 -10.02
CA GLN A 41 25.11 0.63 -9.45
C GLN A 41 25.42 2.11 -9.69
N ASN A 42 24.87 2.70 -10.74
CA ASN A 42 25.13 4.09 -11.13
C ASN A 42 24.01 5.05 -10.72
N GLY A 43 22.89 4.52 -10.21
CA GLY A 43 21.76 5.27 -9.66
C GLY A 43 20.89 5.94 -10.72
N ASN A 44 20.97 5.55 -11.99
CA ASN A 44 20.23 6.23 -13.05
C ASN A 44 18.79 5.71 -13.24
N GLY A 45 18.46 4.54 -12.67
CA GLY A 45 17.16 3.88 -12.71
C GLY A 45 16.91 3.05 -13.97
N ARG A 46 17.92 2.78 -14.80
CA ARG A 46 17.81 2.05 -16.06
C ARG A 46 18.69 0.81 -16.04
N ARG A 47 18.11 -0.33 -16.37
CA ARG A 47 18.84 -1.59 -16.38
C ARG A 47 19.89 -1.63 -17.48
N GLU A 48 21.13 -1.91 -17.09
CA GLU A 48 22.24 -2.12 -18.01
C GLU A 48 22.80 -3.55 -17.97
N ALA A 49 23.58 -3.91 -18.99
CA ALA A 49 24.09 -5.28 -19.15
C ALA A 49 25.02 -5.73 -18.00
N ALA A 50 25.73 -4.79 -17.37
CA ALA A 50 26.64 -5.06 -16.26
C ALA A 50 25.92 -5.17 -14.90
N GLU A 51 24.64 -4.80 -14.83
CA GLU A 51 23.89 -4.75 -13.59
C GLU A 51 23.23 -6.09 -13.28
N ALA A 52 23.56 -6.61 -12.09
CA ALA A 52 23.10 -7.91 -11.65
C ALA A 52 21.61 -7.88 -11.29
N GLY A 53 20.86 -8.86 -11.77
CA GLY A 53 19.51 -9.12 -11.27
C GLY A 53 19.53 -9.56 -9.81
N VAL A 54 18.50 -9.21 -9.06
CA VAL A 54 18.35 -9.59 -7.64
C VAL A 54 17.32 -10.71 -7.55
N ALA A 55 17.78 -11.90 -7.18
CA ALA A 55 16.94 -13.09 -7.02
C ALA A 55 16.12 -13.07 -5.72
N GLY A 56 14.95 -13.70 -5.73
CA GLY A 56 14.10 -13.86 -4.55
C GLY A 56 13.39 -12.59 -4.06
N VAL A 57 13.48 -11.48 -4.81
CA VAL A 57 12.72 -10.26 -4.49
C VAL A 57 11.25 -10.50 -4.80
N LEU A 58 10.38 -10.21 -3.84
CA LEU A 58 8.95 -10.38 -4.02
C LEU A 58 8.36 -9.21 -4.83
N VAL A 59 7.66 -9.54 -5.90
CA VAL A 59 6.92 -8.58 -6.73
C VAL A 59 5.44 -8.93 -6.66
N SER A 60 4.59 -7.92 -6.49
CA SER A 60 3.15 -8.09 -6.31
C SER A 60 2.33 -7.22 -7.24
N ASN A 61 1.13 -7.68 -7.55
CA ASN A 61 0.06 -6.86 -8.14
C ASN A 61 -1.02 -6.49 -7.09
N GLY A 62 -0.75 -6.66 -5.79
CA GLY A 62 -1.75 -6.48 -4.73
C GLY A 62 -2.66 -7.68 -4.50
N VAL A 63 -2.44 -8.81 -5.17
CA VAL A 63 -3.10 -10.10 -4.84
C VAL A 63 -2.08 -11.22 -4.91
N GLU A 64 -1.47 -11.38 -6.09
CA GLU A 64 -0.41 -12.35 -6.34
C GLU A 64 0.92 -11.81 -5.84
N ILE A 65 1.80 -12.71 -5.41
CA ILE A 65 3.20 -12.43 -5.11
C ILE A 65 4.05 -13.47 -5.83
N VAL A 66 5.04 -13.01 -6.58
CA VAL A 66 6.01 -13.87 -7.26
C VAL A 66 7.43 -13.45 -6.83
N PRO A 67 8.28 -14.39 -6.39
CA PRO A 67 9.70 -14.12 -6.22
C PRO A 67 10.36 -14.00 -7.60
N THR A 68 11.34 -13.09 -7.71
CA THR A 68 12.20 -13.02 -8.89
C THR A 68 13.05 -14.27 -9.04
N ASP A 69 13.30 -14.67 -10.29
CA ASP A 69 14.19 -15.78 -10.61
C ASP A 69 15.67 -15.46 -10.33
N THR A 70 16.58 -16.41 -10.61
CA THR A 70 18.03 -16.25 -10.40
C THR A 70 18.67 -15.11 -11.19
N GLN A 71 17.97 -14.59 -12.22
CA GLN A 71 18.40 -13.46 -13.03
C GLN A 71 17.60 -12.19 -12.73
N GLY A 72 16.83 -12.18 -11.63
CA GLY A 72 16.03 -11.06 -11.16
C GLY A 72 14.71 -10.88 -11.91
N ARG A 73 14.30 -11.80 -12.78
CA ARG A 73 13.11 -11.63 -13.62
C ARG A 73 11.83 -12.03 -12.90
N TYR A 74 10.75 -11.35 -13.24
CA TYR A 74 9.40 -11.67 -12.78
C TYR A 74 8.37 -11.52 -13.90
N ARG A 75 7.17 -12.08 -13.68
CA ARG A 75 6.01 -11.91 -14.54
C ARG A 75 4.72 -12.02 -13.72
N LEU A 76 3.82 -11.08 -13.91
CA LEU A 76 2.50 -11.02 -13.26
C LEU A 76 1.41 -10.63 -14.25
N SER A 77 0.19 -11.07 -13.96
CA SER A 77 -1.00 -10.51 -14.60
C SER A 77 -1.39 -9.19 -13.92
N THR A 78 -2.06 -8.30 -14.64
CA THR A 78 -2.62 -7.07 -14.08
C THR A 78 -3.93 -6.68 -14.75
N ARG A 79 -4.61 -5.69 -14.18
CA ARG A 79 -5.85 -5.08 -14.68
C ARG A 79 -5.79 -3.55 -14.48
N PRO A 80 -6.66 -2.76 -15.14
CA PRO A 80 -6.76 -1.32 -14.87
C PRO A 80 -6.87 -1.00 -13.37
N GLY A 81 -6.22 0.08 -12.92
CA GLY A 81 -6.24 0.52 -11.52
C GLY A 81 -5.39 -0.30 -10.55
N ARG A 82 -4.68 -1.33 -11.03
CA ARG A 82 -3.84 -2.19 -10.20
C ARG A 82 -2.36 -1.95 -10.47
N LEU A 83 -1.66 -1.39 -9.50
CA LEU A 83 -0.21 -1.22 -9.55
C LEU A 83 0.52 -2.57 -9.49
N VAL A 84 1.71 -2.62 -10.07
CA VAL A 84 2.68 -3.70 -9.84
C VAL A 84 3.83 -3.11 -9.04
N PHE A 85 4.25 -3.74 -7.95
CA PHE A 85 5.21 -3.17 -7.02
C PHE A 85 6.13 -4.22 -6.41
N VAL A 86 7.32 -3.78 -6.02
CA VAL A 86 8.29 -4.57 -5.26
C VAL A 86 7.96 -4.45 -3.78
N VAL A 87 7.87 -5.59 -3.09
CA VAL A 87 7.98 -5.58 -1.63
C VAL A 87 9.44 -5.26 -1.32
N LYS A 88 9.69 -4.03 -0.86
CA LYS A 88 11.04 -3.54 -0.58
C LYS A 88 11.79 -4.56 0.30
N PRO A 89 12.84 -5.22 -0.22
CA PRO A 89 13.51 -6.29 0.51
C PRO A 89 14.50 -5.70 1.52
N ARG A 90 14.84 -6.47 2.55
CA ARG A 90 15.88 -6.10 3.51
C ARG A 90 17.21 -5.86 2.80
N GLY A 91 17.95 -4.84 3.20
CA GLY A 91 19.29 -4.55 2.69
C GLY A 91 19.31 -3.80 1.35
N TYR A 92 18.14 -3.40 0.87
CA TYR A 92 17.97 -2.65 -0.36
C TYR A 92 17.01 -1.48 -0.16
N ALA A 93 17.17 -0.46 -0.98
CA ALA A 93 16.21 0.61 -1.13
C ALA A 93 15.96 0.88 -2.62
N PRO A 94 14.79 1.39 -2.99
CA PRO A 94 14.57 1.95 -4.32
C PRO A 94 15.58 3.06 -4.61
N VAL A 95 16.07 3.15 -5.84
CA VAL A 95 16.99 4.23 -6.25
C VAL A 95 16.31 5.59 -6.19
N ARG A 96 15.03 5.64 -6.56
CA ARG A 96 14.16 6.82 -6.48
C ARG A 96 13.01 6.54 -5.52
N PRO A 97 12.49 7.53 -4.77
CA PRO A 97 11.38 7.33 -3.84
C PRO A 97 10.16 6.63 -4.46
N GLU A 98 9.84 6.91 -5.72
CA GLU A 98 8.72 6.26 -6.46
C GLU A 98 9.14 5.01 -7.24
N GLY A 99 10.43 4.63 -7.22
CA GLY A 99 10.99 3.58 -8.07
C GLY A 99 10.64 2.15 -7.67
N TRP A 100 9.67 1.94 -6.78
CA TRP A 100 9.26 0.63 -6.27
C TRP A 100 7.90 0.15 -6.76
N TYR A 101 7.18 0.97 -7.52
CA TYR A 101 5.93 0.59 -8.15
C TYR A 101 5.84 1.07 -9.61
N TYR A 102 4.97 0.42 -10.36
CA TYR A 102 4.69 0.67 -11.76
C TYR A 102 3.19 0.74 -11.95
N GLN A 103 2.73 1.79 -12.65
CA GLN A 103 1.33 1.94 -13.04
C GLN A 103 1.11 1.36 -14.45
N PRO A 104 0.40 0.24 -14.58
CA PRO A 104 0.19 -0.37 -15.89
C PRO A 104 -0.64 0.49 -16.82
N THR A 105 -0.24 0.49 -18.09
CA THR A 105 -0.94 1.12 -19.21
C THR A 105 -2.04 0.20 -19.76
N THR A 106 -2.65 0.61 -20.87
CA THR A 106 -3.64 -0.18 -21.61
C THR A 106 -3.04 -1.30 -22.47
N ALA A 107 -1.72 -1.34 -22.63
CA ALA A 107 -1.05 -2.36 -23.43
C ALA A 107 -1.20 -3.77 -22.83
N SER A 108 -1.35 -4.78 -23.69
CA SER A 108 -1.53 -6.19 -23.29
C SER A 108 -0.26 -6.81 -22.69
N ARG A 109 0.92 -6.37 -23.15
CA ARG A 109 2.23 -6.75 -22.61
C ARG A 109 3.04 -5.50 -22.33
N GLN A 110 3.64 -5.48 -21.15
CA GLN A 110 4.33 -4.30 -20.64
C GLN A 110 5.61 -4.73 -19.92
N THR A 111 6.61 -3.86 -19.98
CA THR A 111 7.88 -4.04 -19.28
C THR A 111 7.98 -3.05 -18.14
N ALA A 112 8.32 -3.54 -16.95
CA ALA A 112 8.61 -2.71 -15.79
C ALA A 112 9.82 -3.29 -15.06
N ASP A 113 10.93 -2.57 -15.07
CA ASP A 113 12.13 -2.94 -14.31
C ASP A 113 12.17 -2.14 -13.00
N PHE A 114 12.70 -2.74 -11.95
CA PHE A 114 12.82 -2.12 -10.63
C PHE A 114 14.28 -2.01 -10.21
N ALA A 115 14.75 -0.78 -10.13
CA ALA A 115 16.11 -0.42 -9.77
C ALA A 115 16.24 -0.33 -8.24
N LEU A 116 17.08 -1.19 -7.66
CA LEU A 116 17.42 -1.18 -6.24
C LEU A 116 18.87 -0.76 -6.04
N ARG A 117 19.14 -0.04 -4.96
CA ARG A 117 20.49 0.17 -4.42
C ARG A 117 20.65 -0.59 -3.12
N LEU A 118 21.88 -0.96 -2.79
CA LEU A 118 22.18 -1.52 -1.47
C LEU A 118 21.89 -0.45 -0.39
N ALA A 119 21.33 -0.90 0.72
CA ALA A 119 21.01 -0.07 1.87
C ALA A 119 21.45 -0.77 3.16
N VAL A 120 22.18 -0.06 4.01
CA VAL A 120 22.56 -0.57 5.34
C VAL A 120 21.39 -0.36 6.29
N GLU A 121 20.96 -1.43 6.95
CA GLU A 121 19.83 -1.41 7.88
C GLU A 121 20.22 -1.99 9.23
N LYS A 122 19.63 -1.44 10.29
CA LYS A 122 19.82 -1.92 11.66
C LYS A 122 18.59 -2.74 12.10
N ASN A 123 18.82 -3.85 12.80
CA ASN A 123 17.72 -4.64 13.38
C ASN A 123 16.97 -3.83 14.45
N ALA A 124 17.70 -3.13 15.32
CA ALA A 124 17.13 -2.13 16.21
C ALA A 124 17.04 -0.78 15.47
N HIS A 125 15.83 -0.23 15.36
CA HIS A 125 15.56 0.98 14.60
C HIS A 125 14.38 1.75 15.18
N GLN A 126 14.34 3.05 14.89
CA GLN A 126 13.21 3.93 15.19
C GLN A 126 12.46 4.23 13.90
N VAL A 127 11.15 4.33 14.01
CA VAL A 127 10.24 4.74 12.93
C VAL A 127 9.43 5.91 13.48
N VAL A 128 9.33 6.98 12.70
CA VAL A 128 8.41 8.08 13.01
C VAL A 128 7.04 7.74 12.44
N LEU A 129 6.00 7.87 13.26
CA LEU A 129 4.62 7.73 12.83
C LEU A 129 3.97 9.12 12.77
N LEU A 130 3.45 9.49 11.60
CA LEU A 130 2.81 10.78 11.36
C LEU A 130 1.31 10.55 11.12
N GLY A 131 0.50 10.72 12.16
CA GLY A 131 -0.95 10.61 12.06
C GLY A 131 -1.58 11.93 11.62
N ASP A 132 -2.63 11.82 10.81
CA ASP A 132 -3.59 12.90 10.54
C ASP A 132 -2.93 14.24 10.20
N ILE A 133 -1.98 14.23 9.26
CA ILE A 133 -1.35 15.47 8.77
C ILE A 133 -2.45 16.42 8.27
N GLN A 134 -3.46 15.87 7.58
CA GLN A 134 -4.69 16.54 7.17
C GLN A 134 -4.45 17.92 6.56
N ALA A 135 -3.38 18.08 5.78
CA ALA A 135 -3.07 19.36 5.14
C ALA A 135 -4.17 19.72 4.15
N GLY A 136 -4.86 20.83 4.36
CA GLY A 136 -5.90 21.36 3.46
C GLY A 136 -5.44 22.58 2.66
N SER A 137 -4.32 23.19 3.07
CA SER A 137 -3.86 24.47 2.54
C SER A 137 -2.33 24.60 2.56
N GLN A 138 -1.83 25.69 1.98
CA GLN A 138 -0.40 26.02 2.04
C GLN A 138 0.03 26.45 3.44
N ASP A 139 -0.86 27.05 4.24
CA ASP A 139 -0.57 27.45 5.61
C ASP A 139 -0.43 26.22 6.51
N ASP A 140 -1.26 25.18 6.32
CA ASP A 140 -1.11 23.90 7.04
C ASP A 140 0.25 23.26 6.75
N LEU A 141 0.69 23.30 5.49
CA LEU A 141 2.01 22.80 5.10
C LEU A 141 3.16 23.64 5.66
N TYR A 142 2.99 24.95 5.80
CA TYR A 142 3.97 25.79 6.48
C TYR A 142 4.15 25.35 7.95
N HIS A 143 3.04 25.11 8.65
CA HIS A 143 3.09 24.60 10.02
C HIS A 143 3.70 23.20 10.10
N PHE A 144 3.32 22.28 9.20
CA PHE A 144 3.93 20.95 9.14
C PHE A 144 5.45 21.03 8.93
N ASN A 145 5.91 21.88 8.02
CA ASN A 145 7.35 22.01 7.76
C ASN A 145 8.11 22.54 8.99
N HIS A 146 7.61 23.59 9.63
CA HIS A 146 8.29 24.17 10.80
C HIS A 146 8.20 23.32 12.07
N LEU A 147 7.06 22.66 12.32
CA LEU A 147 6.84 21.94 13.58
C LEU A 147 7.22 20.46 13.50
N VAL A 148 7.29 19.89 12.30
CA VAL A 148 7.54 18.45 12.13
C VAL A 148 8.79 18.23 11.30
N THR A 149 8.86 18.83 10.11
CA THR A 149 9.99 18.56 9.21
C THR A 149 11.32 19.04 9.76
N GLU A 150 11.38 20.27 10.28
CA GLU A 150 12.60 20.83 10.86
C GLU A 150 13.04 20.12 12.14
N GLU A 151 12.09 19.74 13.01
CA GLU A 151 12.39 19.03 14.27
C GLU A 151 12.95 17.63 14.00
N LEU A 152 12.41 16.94 12.99
CA LEU A 152 12.77 15.55 12.70
C LEU A 152 13.96 15.42 11.73
N TYR A 153 14.36 16.47 11.01
CA TYR A 153 15.32 16.34 9.91
C TYR A 153 16.63 15.62 10.32
N ASP A 154 17.19 15.99 11.47
CA ASP A 154 18.45 15.44 11.98
C ASP A 154 18.27 14.20 12.87
N ASP A 155 17.02 13.79 13.14
CA ASP A 155 16.76 12.67 14.04
C ASP A 155 17.20 11.32 13.44
N PRO A 156 17.70 10.39 14.27
CA PRO A 156 18.32 9.15 13.81
C PRO A 156 17.31 8.02 13.50
N TYR A 157 16.13 8.34 12.98
CA TYR A 157 15.14 7.33 12.58
C TYR A 157 15.43 6.74 11.19
N ALA A 158 14.91 5.55 10.96
CA ALA A 158 15.10 4.78 9.74
C ALA A 158 14.25 5.30 8.57
N PHE A 159 12.97 5.55 8.84
CA PHE A 159 11.99 6.07 7.90
C PHE A 159 10.79 6.63 8.68
N ALA A 160 9.98 7.44 8.00
CA ALA A 160 8.69 7.88 8.51
C ALA A 160 7.54 7.11 7.83
N LEU A 161 6.43 6.97 8.54
CA LEU A 161 5.22 6.35 8.02
C LEU A 161 4.01 7.22 8.38
N THR A 162 3.27 7.69 7.38
CA THR A 162 1.99 8.38 7.63
C THR A 162 0.91 7.36 7.99
N LEU A 163 -0.01 7.70 8.89
CA LEU A 163 -1.07 6.78 9.35
C LEU A 163 -2.43 7.08 8.69
N GLY A 164 -2.43 7.60 7.47
CA GLY A 164 -3.64 8.01 6.76
C GLY A 164 -3.93 9.50 6.90
N ASP A 165 -4.96 9.93 6.17
CA ASP A 165 -5.49 11.29 6.16
C ASP A 165 -4.37 12.33 5.95
N ILE A 166 -3.63 12.15 4.86
CA ILE A 166 -2.47 12.97 4.51
C ILE A 166 -2.92 14.40 4.18
N THR A 167 -4.06 14.52 3.51
CA THR A 167 -4.75 15.79 3.24
C THR A 167 -6.19 15.72 3.73
N PHE A 168 -6.79 16.89 4.00
CA PHE A 168 -8.19 16.97 4.39
C PHE A 168 -9.11 17.17 3.18
N ASP A 169 -9.43 16.07 2.47
CA ASP A 169 -10.24 16.02 1.24
C ASP A 169 -9.68 16.80 0.03
N GLU A 170 -8.62 17.59 0.22
CA GLU A 170 -8.02 18.46 -0.81
C GLU A 170 -6.81 17.78 -1.47
N LEU A 171 -7.10 16.82 -2.35
CA LEU A 171 -6.06 16.02 -3.02
C LEU A 171 -5.18 16.85 -3.97
N GLY A 172 -5.59 18.08 -4.33
CA GLY A 172 -4.78 19.01 -5.12
C GLY A 172 -3.51 19.46 -4.39
N VAL A 173 -3.45 19.30 -3.06
CA VAL A 173 -2.30 19.67 -2.23
C VAL A 173 -1.24 18.55 -2.16
N TYR A 174 -1.55 17.32 -2.58
CA TYR A 174 -0.61 16.18 -2.58
C TYR A 174 0.78 16.45 -3.15
N PRO A 175 0.97 17.13 -4.30
CA PRO A 175 2.31 17.44 -4.79
C PRO A 175 3.15 18.21 -3.76
N LYS A 176 2.55 19.19 -3.07
CA LYS A 176 3.22 20.01 -2.06
C LYS A 176 3.40 19.25 -0.74
N THR A 177 2.42 18.47 -0.31
CA THR A 177 2.54 17.61 0.89
C THR A 177 3.65 16.59 0.69
N LYS A 178 3.71 15.94 -0.47
CA LYS A 178 4.76 14.97 -0.81
C LYS A 178 6.14 15.61 -0.83
N ALA A 179 6.27 16.85 -1.34
CA ALA A 179 7.53 17.58 -1.29
C ALA A 179 7.96 17.90 0.16
N SER A 180 6.99 18.27 1.03
CA SER A 180 7.23 18.51 2.46
C SER A 180 7.67 17.23 3.17
N LEU A 181 7.01 16.10 2.90
CA LEU A 181 7.41 14.79 3.42
C LEU A 181 8.81 14.38 2.92
N ALA A 182 9.14 14.63 1.65
CA ALA A 182 10.47 14.36 1.12
C ALA A 182 11.57 15.22 1.78
N ALA A 183 11.22 16.42 2.25
CA ALA A 183 12.14 17.30 2.95
C ALA A 183 12.56 16.78 4.34
N LEU A 184 11.90 15.74 4.89
CA LEU A 184 12.37 15.01 6.07
C LEU A 184 13.74 14.33 5.85
N GLY A 185 14.22 14.21 4.61
CA GLY A 185 15.52 13.62 4.30
C GLY A 185 15.61 12.10 4.53
N LYS A 186 14.52 11.45 4.94
CA LYS A 186 14.39 10.00 5.13
C LYS A 186 13.31 9.42 4.21
N PRO A 187 13.33 8.11 3.95
CA PRO A 187 12.22 7.47 3.25
C PRO A 187 10.90 7.70 3.98
N VAL A 188 9.83 7.94 3.23
CA VAL A 188 8.47 8.08 3.75
C VAL A 188 7.57 7.05 3.09
N TYR A 189 6.90 6.25 3.90
CA TYR A 189 5.85 5.33 3.50
C TYR A 189 4.50 5.90 3.94
N ALA A 190 3.44 5.54 3.25
CA ALA A 190 2.12 6.11 3.50
C ALA A 190 1.06 5.03 3.67
N VAL A 191 0.12 5.31 4.57
CA VAL A 191 -1.15 4.58 4.73
C VAL A 191 -2.23 5.43 4.08
N PHE A 192 -3.20 4.78 3.43
CA PHE A 192 -4.34 5.44 2.80
C PHE A 192 -5.44 5.69 3.84
N GLY A 193 -5.87 6.94 3.99
CA GLY A 193 -6.98 7.33 4.87
C GLY A 193 -8.31 7.60 4.17
N ASN A 194 -9.35 7.89 4.95
CA ASN A 194 -10.67 8.20 4.42
C ASN A 194 -10.74 9.58 3.77
N HIS A 195 -9.89 10.53 4.17
CA HIS A 195 -9.75 11.85 3.55
C HIS A 195 -8.86 11.84 2.30
N ASP A 196 -8.23 10.69 2.00
CA ASP A 196 -7.38 10.48 0.82
C ASP A 196 -8.15 9.95 -0.41
N GLN A 197 -9.47 9.78 -0.27
CA GLN A 197 -10.36 9.27 -1.30
C GLN A 197 -10.51 10.23 -2.49
N ASN A 198 -10.36 9.71 -3.70
CA ASN A 198 -10.73 10.40 -4.92
C ASN A 198 -12.26 10.45 -5.08
N TYR A 199 -12.85 11.61 -4.77
CA TYR A 199 -14.30 11.83 -4.87
C TYR A 199 -14.81 12.06 -6.30
N GLU A 200 -13.92 12.20 -7.29
CA GLU A 200 -14.28 12.44 -8.69
C GLU A 200 -14.60 11.15 -9.46
N VAL A 201 -14.19 9.99 -8.92
CA VAL A 201 -14.49 8.69 -9.53
C VAL A 201 -15.82 8.13 -9.04
N ARG A 202 -16.55 7.45 -9.94
CA ARG A 202 -17.86 6.85 -9.62
C ARG A 202 -17.74 5.43 -9.05
N GLU A 203 -16.69 4.72 -9.43
CA GLU A 203 -16.46 3.33 -9.02
C GLU A 203 -15.52 3.30 -7.82
N ALA A 204 -15.96 2.65 -6.73
CA ALA A 204 -15.18 2.51 -5.50
C ALA A 204 -13.80 1.87 -5.72
N ALA A 205 -13.66 1.03 -6.76
CA ALA A 205 -12.40 0.38 -7.11
C ALA A 205 -11.29 1.36 -7.56
N TYR A 206 -11.63 2.60 -7.89
CA TYR A 206 -10.66 3.65 -8.25
C TYR A 206 -10.57 4.77 -7.20
N ALA A 207 -11.17 4.57 -6.01
CA ALA A 207 -11.21 5.60 -4.97
C ALA A 207 -9.81 5.98 -4.45
N ASP A 208 -8.80 5.12 -4.61
CA ASP A 208 -7.41 5.40 -4.25
C ASP A 208 -6.56 5.90 -5.44
N SER A 209 -7.16 6.12 -6.62
CA SER A 209 -6.40 6.41 -7.85
C SER A 209 -5.55 7.67 -7.80
N THR A 210 -5.97 8.71 -7.08
CA THR A 210 -5.14 9.91 -6.88
C THR A 210 -4.00 9.62 -5.92
N TYR A 211 -4.27 8.97 -4.79
CA TYR A 211 -3.25 8.51 -3.85
C TYR A 211 -2.19 7.66 -4.55
N GLN A 212 -2.61 6.69 -5.37
CA GLN A 212 -1.72 5.78 -6.10
C GLN A 212 -0.69 6.51 -6.98
N ARG A 213 -1.08 7.64 -7.57
CA ARG A 213 -0.17 8.45 -8.42
C ARG A 213 0.94 9.11 -7.63
N TYR A 214 0.74 9.41 -6.34
CA TYR A 214 1.70 10.14 -5.52
C TYR A 214 2.43 9.23 -4.54
N PHE A 215 1.74 8.28 -3.91
CA PHE A 215 2.23 7.50 -2.79
C PHE A 215 2.40 6.00 -3.10
N GLY A 216 1.94 5.52 -4.27
CA GLY A 216 2.00 4.11 -4.65
C GLY A 216 0.80 3.30 -4.15
N PRO A 217 0.89 1.96 -4.08
CA PRO A 217 -0.25 1.11 -3.73
C PRO A 217 -0.84 1.48 -2.36
N SER A 218 -2.18 1.43 -2.22
CA SER A 218 -2.85 1.77 -0.97
C SER A 218 -2.64 0.72 0.14
N TYR A 219 -2.17 -0.47 -0.23
CA TYR A 219 -1.76 -1.54 0.69
C TYR A 219 -0.57 -2.28 0.09
N TYR A 220 0.40 -2.65 0.92
CA TYR A 220 1.67 -3.24 0.50
C TYR A 220 2.43 -3.78 1.71
N ALA A 221 3.59 -4.36 1.47
CA ALA A 221 4.50 -4.75 2.51
C ALA A 221 5.93 -4.30 2.20
N LEU A 222 6.72 -4.09 3.24
CA LEU A 222 8.15 -3.81 3.16
C LEU A 222 8.89 -4.49 4.31
N GLN A 223 10.19 -4.68 4.12
CA GLN A 223 11.08 -5.24 5.12
C GLN A 223 12.13 -4.21 5.54
N TYR A 224 12.37 -4.08 6.84
CA TYR A 224 13.48 -3.29 7.37
C TYR A 224 14.10 -4.02 8.57
N GLY A 225 15.40 -4.31 8.51
CA GLY A 225 16.07 -5.10 9.55
C GLY A 225 15.43 -6.49 9.70
N ARG A 226 14.83 -6.77 10.87
CA ARG A 226 14.07 -8.01 11.15
C ARG A 226 12.57 -7.77 11.30
N THR A 227 12.07 -6.65 10.76
CA THR A 227 10.67 -6.26 10.87
C THR A 227 10.02 -6.24 9.48
N HIS A 228 8.87 -6.91 9.36
CA HIS A 228 7.94 -6.75 8.27
C HIS A 228 6.93 -5.65 8.65
N PHE A 229 6.77 -4.65 7.79
CA PHE A 229 5.67 -3.70 7.90
C PHE A 229 4.66 -4.05 6.82
N ILE A 230 3.43 -4.34 7.23
CA ILE A 230 2.32 -4.71 6.37
C ILE A 230 1.27 -3.62 6.46
N VAL A 231 1.23 -2.76 5.45
CA VAL A 231 0.27 -1.66 5.34
C VAL A 231 -1.00 -2.18 4.71
N LEU A 232 -2.12 -2.04 5.41
CA LEU A 232 -3.45 -2.41 4.91
C LEU A 232 -4.29 -1.16 4.68
N ASN A 233 -5.11 -1.20 3.63
CA ASN A 233 -6.16 -0.22 3.37
C ASN A 233 -7.46 -0.76 3.97
N ASP A 234 -7.80 -0.25 5.15
CA ASP A 234 -9.04 -0.57 5.85
C ASP A 234 -10.19 0.37 5.50
N VAL A 235 -10.03 1.26 4.51
CA VAL A 235 -11.05 2.21 4.05
C VAL A 235 -11.81 1.62 2.87
N ALA A 236 -12.90 0.89 3.14
CA ALA A 236 -13.80 0.42 2.09
C ALA A 236 -14.73 1.57 1.65
N CYS A 237 -14.39 2.21 0.54
CA CYS A 237 -15.12 3.35 0.00
C CYS A 237 -16.50 2.94 -0.53
N LEU A 238 -17.55 3.64 -0.09
CA LEU A 238 -18.95 3.42 -0.48
C LEU A 238 -19.46 4.51 -1.44
N GLY A 239 -18.60 5.45 -1.82
CA GLY A 239 -18.91 6.60 -2.67
C GLY A 239 -19.48 7.79 -1.89
N GLN A 240 -19.43 8.99 -2.49
CA GLN A 240 -19.94 10.23 -1.88
C GLN A 240 -19.39 10.50 -0.46
N LYS A 241 -18.08 10.34 -0.27
CA LYS A 241 -17.38 10.46 1.03
C LYS A 241 -17.76 9.43 2.09
N LYS A 242 -18.62 8.45 1.79
CA LYS A 242 -18.96 7.37 2.71
C LYS A 242 -17.93 6.26 2.62
N TYR A 243 -17.63 5.65 3.76
CA TYR A 243 -16.76 4.50 3.86
C TYR A 243 -17.20 3.61 5.03
N GLU A 244 -16.69 2.39 5.05
CA GLU A 244 -16.74 1.50 6.21
C GLU A 244 -15.35 0.90 6.47
N GLY A 245 -15.04 0.62 7.74
CA GLY A 245 -13.80 -0.05 8.13
C GLY A 245 -13.82 -1.52 7.69
N ARG A 246 -13.04 -1.89 6.68
CA ARG A 246 -12.97 -3.26 6.17
C ARG A 246 -11.72 -3.53 5.33
N VAL A 247 -11.08 -4.67 5.60
CA VAL A 247 -10.06 -5.26 4.71
C VAL A 247 -10.73 -6.13 3.66
N SER A 248 -10.37 -5.96 2.40
CA SER A 248 -10.96 -6.74 1.30
C SER A 248 -10.39 -8.17 1.23
N SER A 249 -11.14 -9.09 0.62
CA SER A 249 -10.65 -10.46 0.36
C SER A 249 -9.39 -10.49 -0.52
N GLU A 250 -9.23 -9.52 -1.42
CA GLU A 250 -8.01 -9.34 -2.22
C GLU A 250 -6.79 -9.02 -1.33
N GLN A 251 -6.95 -8.12 -0.35
CA GLN A 251 -5.90 -7.80 0.62
C GLN A 251 -5.56 -8.97 1.55
N LEU A 252 -6.57 -9.73 2.00
CA LEU A 252 -6.34 -10.96 2.77
C LEU A 252 -5.62 -12.03 1.94
N THR A 253 -5.90 -12.10 0.63
CA THR A 253 -5.19 -12.98 -0.30
C THR A 253 -3.73 -12.55 -0.46
N PHE A 254 -3.49 -11.26 -0.71
CA PHE A 254 -2.15 -10.68 -0.73
C PHE A 254 -1.38 -10.98 0.55
N LEU A 255 -2.00 -10.77 1.70
CA LEU A 255 -1.41 -11.04 3.00
C LEU A 255 -1.03 -12.52 3.15
N THR A 256 -1.93 -13.42 2.80
CA THR A 256 -1.68 -14.88 2.85
C THR A 256 -0.49 -15.24 1.97
N ASN A 257 -0.45 -14.74 0.74
CA ASN A 257 0.65 -14.97 -0.19
C ASN A 257 1.96 -14.36 0.30
N TYR A 258 1.91 -13.21 0.99
CA TYR A 258 3.10 -12.57 1.55
C TYR A 258 3.69 -13.39 2.69
N LEU A 259 2.83 -13.82 3.62
CA LEU A 259 3.25 -14.57 4.80
C LEU A 259 3.90 -15.91 4.44
N GLN A 260 3.47 -16.55 3.34
CA GLN A 260 4.11 -17.76 2.80
C GLN A 260 5.57 -17.57 2.39
N HIS A 261 5.99 -16.34 2.08
CA HIS A 261 7.35 -15.99 1.68
C HIS A 261 8.11 -15.24 2.79
N SER A 262 7.47 -14.97 3.92
CA SER A 262 8.06 -14.21 5.04
C SER A 262 8.79 -15.10 6.02
N ASP A 263 9.79 -14.54 6.73
CA ASP A 263 10.45 -15.25 7.82
C ASP A 263 9.53 -15.21 9.06
N PRO A 264 9.00 -16.35 9.53
CA PRO A 264 8.07 -16.38 10.65
C PRO A 264 8.71 -15.94 11.98
N SER A 265 10.05 -15.85 12.05
CA SER A 265 10.77 -15.36 13.23
C SER A 265 10.93 -13.84 13.29
N SER A 266 10.47 -13.12 12.26
CA SER A 266 10.56 -11.67 12.17
C SER A 266 9.37 -10.97 12.87
N CYS A 267 9.62 -9.78 13.40
CA CYS A 267 8.55 -8.96 13.98
C CYS A 267 7.62 -8.46 12.87
N THR A 268 6.32 -8.38 13.13
CA THR A 268 5.35 -7.83 12.16
C THR A 268 4.63 -6.63 12.75
N CYS A 269 4.67 -5.51 12.02
CA CYS A 269 3.93 -4.28 12.30
C CYS A 269 2.82 -4.12 11.26
N TRP A 270 1.63 -3.69 11.71
CA TRP A 270 0.42 -3.58 10.86
C TRP A 270 -0.16 -2.17 10.88
N PRO A 271 0.44 -1.20 10.16
CA PRO A 271 -0.10 0.14 10.06
C PRO A 271 -1.42 0.15 9.27
N CYS A 272 -2.41 0.88 9.78
CA CYS A 272 -3.74 1.09 9.21
C CYS A 272 -4.29 2.42 9.74
N THR A 273 -5.28 2.98 9.06
CA THR A 273 -5.86 4.28 9.41
C THR A 273 -6.77 4.15 10.63
N PHE A 274 -7.63 3.14 10.66
CA PHE A 274 -8.52 2.89 11.77
C PHE A 274 -7.97 1.81 12.70
N PRO A 275 -8.07 1.99 14.03
CA PRO A 275 -7.72 0.94 14.95
C PRO A 275 -8.62 -0.28 14.73
N TRP A 276 -8.02 -1.47 14.74
CA TRP A 276 -8.76 -2.73 14.67
C TRP A 276 -9.81 -2.79 15.81
N PRO A 277 -11.06 -3.20 15.51
CA PRO A 277 -12.03 -3.43 16.58
C PRO A 277 -11.45 -4.43 17.58
N LYS A 278 -11.52 -4.08 18.86
CA LYS A 278 -11.05 -4.90 19.98
C LYS A 278 -11.83 -6.21 20.09
#